data_AF-A0A956FJ30-F1
#
_entry.id   AF-A0A956FJ30-F1
#
_cell.length_a   1.000
_cell.length_b   1.000
_cell.length_c   1.000
_cell.angle_alpha   90.00
_cell.angle_beta   90.00
_cell.angle_gamma   90.00
#
_symmetry.space_group_name_H-M   'P 1'
#
loop_
_entity.id
_entity.type
_entity.pdbx_description
1 polymer ?
#
loop_
_entity_poly.entity_id
_entity_poly.type
_entity_poly.pdbx_seq_one_letter_code
_entity_poly.pdbx_strand_id
1 'polypeptide(L)'
;MAGDTMGMSFPGRALHADNLKRWQTELRKLLDVKASACARLPALLQQRAEALGVPDDADRLVTARSAAALFAVLSGRPAKEQVEQLAAFEAKTSRRAVGASVGSAERLLAVLGDNLVFGAFEQLRARAAELPGAAERLEEVAATLRQDELNASAADRLRALAEQAQAILNPPPPPGRVLLEGSLRRGGRSEVLTRLRALVDEVERATEGLTEAEAEALTMTGQIRITAPGKAR
;
A
#
# COMPACT_ATOMS: atom_id res chain seq x y z
N MET A 1 -2.88 6.58 -29.21
CA MET A 1 -2.63 7.59 -28.15
C MET A 1 -3.90 7.87 -27.41
N ALA A 2 -4.77 8.82 -27.81
CA ALA A 2 -5.97 9.19 -27.04
C ALA A 2 -6.83 8.00 -26.58
N GLY A 3 -7.10 7.02 -27.47
CA GLY A 3 -7.85 5.81 -27.09
C GLY A 3 -7.13 4.95 -26.04
N ASP A 4 -5.84 4.68 -26.25
CA ASP A 4 -5.06 3.75 -25.42
C ASP A 4 -4.61 4.37 -24.08
N THR A 5 -4.36 5.69 -24.04
CA THR A 5 -3.82 6.39 -22.87
C THR A 5 -4.89 7.10 -22.05
N MET A 6 -6.00 7.49 -22.67
CA MET A 6 -7.03 8.33 -22.05
C MET A 6 -8.43 7.70 -22.11
N GLY A 7 -8.59 6.55 -22.77
CA GLY A 7 -9.90 5.90 -22.94
C GLY A 7 -10.87 6.70 -23.81
N MET A 8 -10.39 7.71 -24.54
CA MET A 8 -11.24 8.59 -25.33
C MET A 8 -11.49 7.99 -26.72
N SER A 9 -12.76 7.74 -27.06
CA SER A 9 -13.19 7.27 -28.39
C SER A 9 -14.10 8.30 -29.04
N PHE A 10 -13.90 8.56 -30.34
CA PHE A 10 -14.72 9.48 -31.13
C PHE A 10 -15.32 8.77 -32.34
N PRO A 11 -16.62 8.92 -32.58
CA PRO A 11 -17.24 8.41 -33.79
C PRO A 11 -16.82 9.27 -35.00
N GLY A 12 -16.18 8.64 -35.98
CA GLY A 12 -15.82 9.25 -37.27
C GLY A 12 -14.38 9.78 -37.35
N ARG A 13 -13.79 9.74 -38.55
CA ARG A 13 -12.41 10.19 -38.84
C ARG A 13 -12.30 11.65 -39.30
N ALA A 14 -13.43 12.34 -39.44
CA ALA A 14 -13.45 13.64 -40.10
C ALA A 14 -13.07 14.78 -39.13
N LEU A 15 -12.21 15.68 -39.62
CA LEU A 15 -11.54 16.73 -38.85
C LEU A 15 -12.31 18.06 -38.92
N HIS A 16 -13.51 18.11 -38.34
CA HIS A 16 -14.33 19.32 -38.26
C HIS A 16 -14.21 19.99 -36.89
N ALA A 17 -14.48 21.30 -36.83
CA ALA A 17 -14.36 22.12 -35.63
C ALA A 17 -15.17 21.60 -34.43
N ASP A 18 -16.33 20.99 -34.67
CA ASP A 18 -17.18 20.43 -33.62
C ASP A 18 -16.56 19.18 -32.97
N ASN A 19 -15.85 18.36 -33.74
CA ASN A 19 -15.10 17.21 -33.19
C ASN A 19 -13.96 17.68 -32.30
N LEU A 20 -13.27 18.77 -32.68
CA LEU A 20 -12.20 19.36 -31.86
C LEU A 20 -12.75 19.92 -30.54
N LYS A 21 -13.90 20.61 -30.57
CA LYS A 21 -14.57 21.11 -29.35
C LYS A 21 -15.04 19.98 -28.43
N ARG A 22 -15.62 18.92 -28.99
CA ARG A 22 -16.04 17.74 -28.23
C ARG A 22 -14.82 17.07 -27.60
N TRP A 23 -13.75 16.90 -28.37
CA TRP A 23 -12.49 16.36 -27.87
C TRP A 23 -11.91 17.18 -26.74
N GLN A 24 -11.86 18.50 -26.87
CA GLN A 24 -11.35 19.39 -25.83
C GLN A 24 -12.18 19.30 -24.55
N THR A 25 -13.51 19.19 -24.68
CA THR A 25 -14.42 19.04 -23.54
C THR A 25 -14.15 17.75 -22.77
N GLU A 26 -14.03 16.63 -23.48
CA GLU A 26 -13.75 15.32 -22.86
C GLU A 26 -12.34 15.26 -22.26
N LEU A 27 -11.34 15.82 -22.95
CA LEU A 27 -9.99 15.92 -22.40
C LEU A 27 -9.96 16.76 -21.14
N ARG A 28 -10.66 17.90 -21.11
CA ARG A 28 -10.74 18.76 -19.91
C ARG A 28 -11.33 18.00 -18.72
N LYS A 29 -12.45 17.29 -18.91
CA LYS A 29 -13.04 16.46 -17.86
C LYS A 29 -12.05 15.43 -17.31
N LEU A 30 -11.30 14.77 -18.20
CA LEU A 30 -10.29 13.81 -17.78
C LEU A 30 -9.14 14.46 -17.02
N LEU A 31 -8.63 15.61 -17.50
CA LEU A 31 -7.58 16.37 -16.83
C LEU A 31 -8.02 16.83 -15.44
N ASP A 32 -9.24 17.37 -15.31
CA ASP A 32 -9.80 17.84 -14.04
C ASP A 32 -9.87 16.72 -12.99
N VAL A 33 -10.18 15.48 -13.41
CA VAL A 33 -10.25 14.33 -12.52
C VAL A 33 -8.86 13.76 -12.21
N LYS A 34 -8.02 13.54 -13.24
CA LYS A 34 -6.82 12.69 -13.12
C LYS A 34 -5.50 13.44 -12.96
N ALA A 35 -5.43 14.73 -13.30
CA ALA A 35 -4.15 15.47 -13.34
C ALA A 35 -3.45 15.51 -11.97
N SER A 36 -4.19 15.78 -10.90
CA SER A 36 -3.63 15.86 -9.55
C SER A 36 -3.03 14.51 -9.11
N ALA A 37 -3.73 13.41 -9.34
CA ALA A 37 -3.23 12.09 -9.00
C ALA A 37 -2.01 11.71 -9.85
N CYS A 38 -2.05 11.93 -11.16
CA CYS A 38 -0.92 11.65 -12.06
C CYS A 38 0.31 12.49 -11.72
N ALA A 39 0.15 13.75 -11.31
CA ALA A 39 1.26 14.61 -10.92
C ALA A 39 1.93 14.17 -9.60
N ARG A 40 1.14 13.67 -8.63
CA ARG A 40 1.63 13.28 -7.30
C ARG A 40 2.20 11.87 -7.26
N LEU A 41 1.68 10.97 -8.10
CA LEU A 41 2.02 9.54 -8.07
C LEU A 41 3.53 9.26 -8.19
N PRO A 42 4.29 9.87 -9.13
CA PRO A 42 5.71 9.57 -9.29
C PRO A 42 6.53 9.81 -8.02
N ALA A 43 6.32 10.93 -7.34
CA ALA A 43 7.07 11.29 -6.14
C ALA A 43 6.80 10.31 -4.99
N LEU A 44 5.53 9.98 -4.73
CA LEU A 44 5.18 9.06 -3.66
C LEU A 44 5.59 7.62 -3.99
N LEU A 45 5.44 7.19 -5.24
CA LEU A 45 5.89 5.88 -5.70
C LEU A 45 7.40 5.73 -5.56
N GLN A 46 8.17 6.75 -5.97
CA GLN A 46 9.62 6.78 -5.82
C GLN A 46 10.03 6.66 -4.35
N GLN A 47 9.45 7.46 -3.46
CA GLN A 47 9.72 7.39 -2.03
C GLN A 47 9.51 5.97 -1.47
N ARG A 48 8.41 5.31 -1.85
CA ARG A 48 8.11 3.95 -1.38
C ARG A 48 9.00 2.89 -2.02
N ALA A 49 9.33 3.04 -3.30
CA ALA A 49 10.24 2.17 -4.03
C ALA A 49 11.66 2.19 -3.45
N GLU A 50 12.20 3.39 -3.18
CA GLU A 50 13.52 3.58 -2.58
C GLU A 50 13.61 2.91 -1.20
N ALA A 51 12.55 3.04 -0.38
CA ALA A 51 12.50 2.37 0.93
C ALA A 51 12.56 0.83 0.84
N LEU A 52 12.25 0.24 -0.32
CA LEU A 52 12.27 -1.20 -0.56
C LEU A 52 13.43 -1.63 -1.48
N GLY A 53 14.37 -0.72 -1.80
CA GLY A 53 15.50 -1.02 -2.67
C GLY A 53 15.12 -1.24 -4.14
N VAL A 54 13.95 -0.77 -4.55
CA VAL A 54 13.51 -0.85 -5.95
C VAL A 54 14.23 0.23 -6.77
N PRO A 55 14.85 -0.13 -7.92
CA PRO A 55 15.55 0.82 -8.77
C PRO A 55 14.68 1.97 -9.30
N ASP A 56 15.29 3.14 -9.51
CA ASP A 56 14.61 4.34 -10.03
C ASP A 56 14.12 4.22 -11.49
N ASP A 57 14.67 3.26 -12.23
CA ASP A 57 14.31 2.93 -13.61
C ASP A 57 13.28 1.80 -13.71
N ALA A 58 12.68 1.38 -12.59
CA ALA A 58 11.59 0.41 -12.58
C ALA A 58 10.43 0.83 -13.51
N ASP A 59 9.90 -0.13 -14.28
CA ASP A 59 8.87 0.10 -15.30
C ASP A 59 7.69 0.93 -14.77
N ARG A 60 7.19 0.60 -13.57
CA ARG A 60 6.06 1.32 -12.96
C ARG A 60 6.37 2.80 -12.72
N LEU A 61 7.58 3.12 -12.27
CA LEU A 61 8.00 4.49 -12.00
C LEU A 61 8.22 5.26 -13.30
N VAL A 62 8.85 4.63 -14.30
CA VAL A 62 9.02 5.19 -15.64
C VAL A 62 7.66 5.49 -16.28
N THR A 63 6.71 4.56 -16.20
CA THR A 63 5.34 4.76 -16.69
C THR A 63 4.61 5.87 -15.95
N ALA A 64 4.68 5.91 -14.62
CA ALA A 64 4.04 6.97 -13.82
C ALA A 64 4.60 8.36 -14.18
N ARG A 65 5.92 8.49 -14.35
CA ARG A 65 6.58 9.73 -14.82
C ARG A 65 6.12 10.12 -16.22
N SER A 66 6.02 9.14 -17.13
CA SER A 66 5.49 9.36 -18.47
C SER A 66 4.04 9.85 -18.45
N ALA A 67 3.18 9.29 -17.58
CA ALA A 67 1.80 9.73 -17.40
C ALA A 67 1.72 11.17 -16.85
N ALA A 68 2.52 11.49 -15.84
CA ALA A 68 2.61 12.84 -15.28
C ALA A 68 3.05 13.86 -16.34
N ALA A 69 4.09 13.54 -17.12
CA ALA A 69 4.58 14.39 -18.20
C ALA A 69 3.49 14.64 -19.26
N LEU A 70 2.75 13.61 -19.66
CA LEU A 70 1.64 13.73 -20.60
C LEU A 70 0.57 14.71 -20.10
N PHE A 71 0.14 14.58 -18.84
CA PHE A 71 -0.86 15.47 -18.26
C PHE A 71 -0.36 16.90 -18.10
N ALA A 72 0.92 17.08 -17.76
CA ALA A 72 1.55 18.39 -17.65
C ALA A 72 1.59 19.11 -19.01
N VAL A 73 1.96 18.42 -20.10
CA VAL A 73 2.02 19.05 -21.42
C VAL A 73 0.65 19.37 -22.00
N LEU A 74 -0.44 18.75 -21.55
CA LEU A 74 -1.80 19.00 -22.07
C LEU A 74 -2.57 20.04 -21.27
N SER A 75 -2.22 20.25 -20.00
CA SER A 75 -2.94 21.12 -19.08
C SER A 75 -2.86 22.60 -19.51
N GLY A 76 -3.99 23.30 -19.48
CA GLY A 76 -4.07 24.74 -19.77
C GLY A 76 -3.89 25.14 -21.23
N ARG A 77 -3.70 24.19 -22.16
CA ARG A 77 -3.46 24.49 -23.58
C ARG A 77 -4.75 24.58 -24.41
N PRO A 78 -4.74 25.33 -25.53
CA PRO A 78 -5.83 25.34 -26.49
C PRO A 78 -5.92 24.00 -27.24
N ALA A 79 -7.12 23.65 -27.74
CA ALA A 79 -7.41 22.34 -28.30
C ALA A 79 -6.43 21.89 -29.41
N LYS A 80 -6.10 22.79 -30.34
CA LYS A 80 -5.17 22.49 -31.44
C LYS A 80 -3.78 22.11 -30.91
N GLU A 81 -3.23 22.89 -30.00
CA GLU A 81 -1.94 22.59 -29.38
C GLU A 81 -1.99 21.28 -28.58
N GLN A 82 -3.08 21.01 -27.87
CA GLN A 82 -3.22 19.74 -27.13
C GLN A 82 -3.19 18.54 -28.10
N VAL A 83 -3.80 18.64 -29.29
CA VAL A 83 -3.73 17.59 -30.32
C VAL A 83 -2.31 17.43 -30.85
N GLU A 84 -1.62 18.54 -31.15
CA GLU A 84 -0.23 18.53 -31.63
C GLU A 84 0.71 17.92 -30.58
N GLN A 85 0.59 18.31 -29.31
CA GLN A 85 1.35 17.75 -28.20
C GLN A 85 1.07 16.26 -28.01
N LEU A 86 -0.20 15.85 -28.09
CA LEU A 86 -0.56 14.43 -27.97
C LEU A 86 -0.02 13.58 -29.14
N ALA A 87 0.04 14.15 -30.35
CA ALA A 87 0.59 13.49 -31.52
C ALA A 87 2.12 13.36 -31.44
N ALA A 88 2.80 14.38 -30.91
CA ALA A 88 4.24 14.39 -30.71
C ALA A 88 4.71 13.63 -29.44
N PHE A 89 3.80 13.30 -28.53
CA PHE A 89 4.17 12.66 -27.27
C PHE A 89 4.64 11.22 -27.46
N GLU A 90 5.87 10.95 -27.01
CA GLU A 90 6.45 9.62 -26.95
C GLU A 90 6.31 9.05 -25.54
N ALA A 91 5.52 7.98 -25.40
CA ALA A 91 5.45 7.23 -24.16
C ALA A 91 6.80 6.57 -23.87
N LYS A 92 7.31 6.72 -22.65
CA LYS A 92 8.57 6.08 -22.22
C LYS A 92 8.45 4.56 -22.07
N THR A 93 7.23 4.08 -21.88
CA THR A 93 6.86 2.66 -21.95
C THR A 93 5.76 2.48 -23.01
N SER A 94 4.89 1.49 -22.89
CA SER A 94 3.78 1.33 -23.83
C SER A 94 2.65 2.34 -23.56
N ARG A 95 1.95 2.74 -24.62
CA ARG A 95 0.77 3.63 -24.52
C ARG A 95 -0.32 3.04 -23.61
N ARG A 96 -0.48 1.72 -23.67
CA ARG A 96 -1.44 0.97 -22.84
C ARG A 96 -1.03 0.99 -21.36
N ALA A 97 0.27 0.91 -21.07
CA ALA A 97 0.82 1.02 -19.72
C ALA A 97 0.58 2.41 -19.13
N VAL A 98 0.86 3.47 -19.91
CA VAL A 98 0.54 4.85 -19.52
C VAL A 98 -0.97 4.98 -19.23
N GLY A 99 -1.83 4.44 -20.09
CA GLY A 99 -3.28 4.45 -19.86
C GLY A 99 -3.72 3.70 -18.60
N ALA A 100 -3.15 2.52 -18.33
CA ALA A 100 -3.41 1.77 -17.12
C ALA A 100 -2.97 2.53 -15.87
N SER A 101 -1.78 3.14 -15.90
CA SER A 101 -1.25 3.97 -14.82
C SER A 101 -2.13 5.19 -14.54
N VAL A 102 -2.59 5.90 -15.58
CA VAL A 102 -3.57 7.01 -15.44
C VAL A 102 -4.87 6.51 -14.83
N GLY A 103 -5.38 5.36 -15.28
CA GLY A 103 -6.61 4.76 -14.79
C GLY A 103 -6.55 4.35 -13.32
N SER A 104 -5.39 3.87 -12.84
CA SER A 104 -5.20 3.42 -11.45
C SER A 104 -4.61 4.48 -10.51
N ALA A 105 -4.17 5.63 -11.03
CA ALA A 105 -3.37 6.61 -10.29
C ALA A 105 -3.93 6.99 -8.91
N GLU A 106 -5.23 7.33 -8.82
CA GLU A 106 -5.87 7.69 -7.55
C GLU A 106 -5.88 6.54 -6.54
N ARG A 107 -6.24 5.32 -7.00
CA ARG A 107 -6.32 4.14 -6.14
C ARG A 107 -4.94 3.76 -5.63
N LEU A 108 -3.94 3.80 -6.50
CA LEU A 108 -2.56 3.51 -6.13
C LEU A 108 -2.00 4.59 -5.18
N LEU A 109 -2.25 5.87 -5.46
CA LEU A 109 -1.85 6.96 -4.59
C LEU A 109 -2.44 6.84 -3.18
N ALA A 110 -3.72 6.43 -3.07
CA ALA A 110 -4.37 6.19 -1.79
C ALA A 110 -3.67 5.07 -0.99
N VAL A 111 -3.28 3.96 -1.65
CA VAL A 111 -2.57 2.85 -0.99
C VAL A 111 -1.14 3.22 -0.61
N LEU A 112 -0.40 3.90 -1.49
CA LEU A 112 0.97 4.35 -1.19
C LEU A 112 1.03 5.38 -0.06
N GLY A 113 -0.05 6.17 0.09
CA GLY A 113 -0.22 7.14 1.16
C GLY A 113 -0.78 6.54 2.46
N ASP A 114 -1.19 5.27 2.45
CA ASP A 114 -1.71 4.60 3.64
C ASP A 114 -0.55 4.11 4.52
N ASN A 115 -0.40 4.77 5.67
CA ASN A 115 0.63 4.44 6.65
C ASN A 115 0.38 3.10 7.35
N LEU A 116 -0.84 2.55 7.35
CA LEU A 116 -1.10 1.22 7.90
C LEU A 116 -0.56 0.14 6.96
N VAL A 117 -0.77 0.31 5.66
CA VAL A 117 -0.25 -0.60 4.62
C VAL A 117 1.28 -0.61 4.66
N PHE A 118 1.92 0.56 4.54
CA PHE A 118 3.38 0.62 4.52
C PHE A 118 4.01 0.42 5.90
N GLY A 119 3.31 0.75 6.98
CA GLY A 119 3.75 0.46 8.34
C GLY A 119 3.86 -1.05 8.60
N ALA A 120 2.97 -1.87 8.01
CA ALA A 120 3.08 -3.33 8.08
C ALA A 120 4.37 -3.82 7.40
N PHE A 121 4.71 -3.29 6.22
CA PHE A 121 5.94 -3.66 5.52
C PHE A 121 7.20 -3.18 6.25
N GLU A 122 7.18 -1.99 6.84
CA GLU A 122 8.28 -1.47 7.65
C GLU A 122 8.54 -2.34 8.89
N GLN A 123 7.49 -2.75 9.59
CA GLN A 123 7.59 -3.67 10.73
C GLN A 123 8.10 -5.05 10.29
N LEU A 124 7.59 -5.59 9.18
CA LEU A 124 8.02 -6.86 8.64
C LEU A 124 9.50 -6.84 8.27
N ARG A 125 9.97 -5.74 7.65
CA ARG A 125 11.38 -5.52 7.32
C ARG A 125 12.26 -5.44 8.57
N ALA A 126 11.82 -4.73 9.61
CA ALA A 126 12.57 -4.61 10.86
C ALA A 126 12.79 -5.95 11.56
N ARG A 127 11.88 -6.92 11.35
CA ARG A 127 11.91 -8.26 11.97
C ARG A 127 12.19 -9.37 10.95
N ALA A 128 12.68 -9.04 9.76
CA ALA A 128 12.80 -10.00 8.66
C ALA A 128 13.76 -11.17 8.95
N ALA A 129 14.75 -10.95 9.80
CA ALA A 129 15.69 -12.00 10.24
C ALA A 129 15.07 -12.98 11.25
N GLU A 130 14.01 -12.57 11.97
CA GLU A 130 13.36 -13.35 13.02
C GLU A 130 12.13 -14.10 12.52
N LEU A 131 11.45 -13.57 11.51
CA LEU A 131 10.15 -14.04 11.05
C LEU A 131 10.28 -14.88 9.77
N PRO A 132 9.97 -16.20 9.81
CA PRO A 132 9.92 -17.02 8.61
C PRO A 132 8.97 -16.44 7.56
N GLY A 133 9.40 -16.41 6.29
CA GLY A 133 8.60 -15.89 5.18
C GLY A 133 8.57 -14.36 5.04
N ALA A 134 9.16 -13.60 5.97
CA ALA A 134 9.19 -12.14 5.89
C ALA A 134 9.95 -11.61 4.66
N ALA A 135 11.12 -12.19 4.37
CA ALA A 135 11.94 -11.80 3.22
C ALA A 135 11.22 -12.04 1.88
N GLU A 136 10.53 -13.18 1.73
CA GLU A 136 9.75 -13.51 0.54
C GLU A 136 8.62 -12.49 0.32
N ARG A 137 7.88 -12.14 1.38
CA ARG A 137 6.80 -11.14 1.28
C ARG A 137 7.33 -9.76 0.92
N LEU A 138 8.47 -9.34 1.49
CA LEU A 138 9.08 -8.05 1.13
C LEU A 138 9.54 -8.03 -0.33
N GLU A 139 10.06 -9.14 -0.83
CA GLU A 139 10.41 -9.27 -2.25
C GLU A 139 9.16 -9.20 -3.15
N GLU A 140 8.04 -9.81 -2.75
CA GLU A 140 6.78 -9.67 -3.50
C GLU A 140 6.26 -8.22 -3.53
N VAL A 141 6.44 -7.47 -2.44
CA VAL A 141 6.12 -6.03 -2.40
C VAL A 141 7.04 -5.27 -3.37
N ALA A 142 8.35 -5.52 -3.32
CA ALA A 142 9.31 -4.90 -4.22
C ALA A 142 9.03 -5.24 -5.70
N ALA A 143 8.72 -6.50 -6.01
CA ALA A 143 8.32 -6.95 -7.34
C ALA A 143 7.05 -6.24 -7.84
N THR A 144 6.06 -6.05 -6.97
CA THR A 144 4.82 -5.31 -7.28
C THR A 144 5.12 -3.86 -7.66
N LEU A 145 6.06 -3.21 -6.95
CA LEU A 145 6.49 -1.86 -7.25
C LEU A 145 7.39 -1.75 -8.50
N ARG A 146 8.09 -2.84 -8.87
CA ARG A 146 8.90 -2.90 -10.10
C ARG A 146 8.06 -2.99 -11.36
N GLN A 147 7.11 -3.92 -11.38
CA GLN A 147 6.36 -4.27 -12.59
C GLN A 147 5.27 -3.25 -12.92
N ASP A 148 5.00 -3.03 -14.20
CA ASP A 148 3.93 -2.14 -14.66
C ASP A 148 2.50 -2.59 -14.25
N GLU A 149 1.55 -1.66 -14.24
CA GLU A 149 0.13 -1.88 -13.93
C GLU A 149 -0.55 -2.88 -14.89
N LEU A 150 0.00 -3.06 -16.10
CA LEU A 150 -0.50 -4.07 -17.04
C LEU A 150 -0.29 -5.51 -16.56
N ASN A 151 0.69 -5.76 -15.69
CA ASN A 151 0.96 -7.10 -15.18
C ASN A 151 0.04 -7.43 -14.01
N ALA A 152 -0.12 -6.49 -13.08
CA ALA A 152 -0.99 -6.62 -11.93
C ALA A 152 -1.41 -5.25 -11.38
N SER A 153 -2.64 -5.18 -10.85
CA SER A 153 -3.14 -4.04 -10.08
C SER A 153 -2.29 -3.87 -8.82
N ALA A 154 -1.41 -2.88 -8.78
CA ALA A 154 -0.55 -2.68 -7.61
C ALA A 154 -1.35 -2.31 -6.37
N ALA A 155 -2.41 -1.51 -6.52
CA ALA A 155 -3.22 -1.09 -5.38
C ALA A 155 -3.84 -2.30 -4.65
N ASP A 156 -4.38 -3.26 -5.40
CA ASP A 156 -5.03 -4.43 -4.81
C ASP A 156 -3.98 -5.42 -4.30
N ARG A 157 -2.89 -5.61 -5.04
CA ARG A 157 -1.79 -6.50 -4.63
C ARG A 157 -1.11 -6.02 -3.36
N LEU A 158 -0.82 -4.72 -3.23
CA LEU A 158 -0.20 -4.14 -2.03
C LEU A 158 -1.10 -4.29 -0.81
N ARG A 159 -2.43 -4.12 -0.94
CA ARG A 159 -3.35 -4.37 0.18
C ARG A 159 -3.33 -5.83 0.63
N ALA A 160 -3.44 -6.76 -0.32
CA ALA A 160 -3.38 -8.19 -0.01
C ALA A 160 -2.04 -8.59 0.64
N LEU A 161 -0.93 -8.03 0.16
CA LEU A 161 0.38 -8.24 0.76
C LEU A 161 0.48 -7.65 2.17
N ALA A 162 -0.17 -6.51 2.44
CA ALA A 162 -0.18 -5.92 3.77
C ALA A 162 -0.96 -6.80 4.78
N GLU A 163 -2.09 -7.36 4.36
CA GLU A 163 -2.84 -8.33 5.17
C GLU A 163 -1.99 -9.58 5.47
N GLN A 164 -1.30 -10.11 4.47
CA GLN A 164 -0.38 -11.24 4.65
C GLN A 164 0.81 -10.89 5.55
N ALA A 165 1.37 -9.69 5.41
CA ALA A 165 2.43 -9.20 6.29
C ALA A 165 1.94 -9.12 7.75
N GLN A 166 0.69 -8.68 7.96
CA GLN A 166 0.10 -8.65 9.29
C GLN A 166 -0.12 -10.05 9.88
N ALA A 167 -0.51 -11.03 9.07
CA ALA A 167 -0.62 -12.42 9.51
C ALA A 167 0.74 -13.01 9.93
N ILE A 168 1.85 -12.58 9.33
CA ILE A 168 3.20 -13.00 9.74
C ILE A 168 3.62 -12.27 11.03
N LEU A 169 3.33 -10.98 11.13
CA LEU A 169 3.66 -10.18 12.30
C LEU A 169 2.87 -10.60 13.54
N ASN A 170 1.62 -10.98 13.34
CA ASN A 170 0.65 -11.37 14.35
C ASN A 170 0.01 -12.70 13.93
N PRO A 171 0.73 -13.83 14.06
CA PRO A 171 0.18 -15.13 13.71
C PRO A 171 -1.10 -15.39 14.51
N PRO A 172 -2.15 -15.93 13.87
CA PRO A 172 -3.35 -16.29 14.60
C PRO A 172 -2.97 -17.29 15.72
N PRO A 173 -3.57 -17.16 16.91
CA PRO A 173 -3.33 -18.12 17.97
C PRO A 173 -3.69 -19.53 17.47
N PRO A 174 -2.93 -20.56 17.85
CA PRO A 174 -3.27 -21.94 17.49
C PRO A 174 -4.71 -22.25 17.94
N PRO A 175 -5.46 -23.07 17.19
CA PRO A 175 -6.79 -23.47 17.59
C PRO A 175 -6.70 -24.17 18.95
N GLY A 176 -7.36 -23.59 19.96
CA GLY A 176 -7.25 -24.05 21.33
C GLY A 176 -8.38 -23.51 22.20
N ARG A 177 -8.59 -24.18 23.34
CA ARG A 177 -9.50 -23.68 24.37
C ARG A 177 -8.81 -22.54 25.11
N VAL A 178 -9.44 -21.37 25.14
CA VAL A 178 -9.00 -20.27 25.99
C VAL A 178 -9.18 -20.69 27.45
N LEU A 179 -8.06 -20.88 28.16
CA LEU A 179 -8.07 -21.25 29.58
C LEU A 179 -8.26 -20.03 30.48
N LEU A 180 -7.75 -18.87 30.05
CA LEU A 180 -7.82 -17.61 30.80
C LEU A 180 -7.76 -16.42 29.85
N GLU A 181 -8.63 -15.43 30.04
CA GLU A 181 -8.62 -14.16 29.32
C GLU A 181 -8.86 -13.00 30.30
N GLY A 182 -8.08 -11.92 30.21
CA GLY A 182 -8.21 -10.79 31.12
C GLY A 182 -7.34 -9.58 30.81
N SER A 183 -7.70 -8.43 31.40
CA SER A 183 -6.98 -7.15 31.25
C SER A 183 -6.14 -6.82 32.49
N LEU A 184 -4.92 -6.32 32.26
CA LEU A 184 -3.93 -6.02 33.30
C LEU A 184 -3.82 -4.53 33.68
N ARG A 185 -4.82 -3.71 33.37
CA ARG A 185 -4.76 -2.26 33.66
C ARG A 185 -4.89 -1.98 35.17
N ARG A 186 -3.78 -1.60 35.83
CA ARG A 186 -3.74 -1.11 37.23
C ARG A 186 -2.75 0.05 37.37
N GLY A 187 -2.99 0.92 38.37
CA GLY A 187 -2.14 2.06 38.68
C GLY A 187 -1.48 1.90 40.04
N GLY A 188 -0.20 2.29 40.16
CA GLY A 188 0.53 2.23 41.42
C GLY A 188 1.22 0.89 41.68
N ARG A 189 2.42 0.95 42.27
CA ARG A 189 3.32 -0.21 42.46
C ARG A 189 2.65 -1.37 43.19
N SER A 190 1.93 -1.09 44.27
CA SER A 190 1.30 -2.12 45.09
C SER A 190 0.21 -2.87 44.31
N GLU A 191 -0.69 -2.15 43.65
CA GLU A 191 -1.78 -2.77 42.89
C GLU A 191 -1.29 -3.54 41.66
N VAL A 192 -0.27 -3.02 40.98
CA VAL A 192 0.36 -3.71 39.85
C VAL A 192 0.95 -5.05 40.31
N LEU A 193 1.70 -5.07 41.41
CA LEU A 193 2.30 -6.31 41.93
C LEU A 193 1.24 -7.29 42.45
N THR A 194 0.22 -6.80 43.15
CA THR A 194 -0.89 -7.64 43.63
C THR A 194 -1.66 -8.26 42.47
N ARG A 195 -1.94 -7.51 41.41
CA ARG A 195 -2.63 -8.07 40.23
C ARG A 195 -1.76 -9.06 39.47
N LEU A 196 -0.46 -8.81 39.35
CA LEU A 196 0.45 -9.77 38.72
C LEU A 196 0.49 -11.10 39.49
N ARG A 197 0.57 -11.06 40.83
CA ARG A 197 0.51 -12.27 41.66
C ARG A 197 -0.81 -13.02 41.49
N ALA A 198 -1.93 -12.31 41.62
CA ALA A 198 -3.25 -12.92 41.42
C ALA A 198 -3.41 -13.51 40.02
N LEU A 199 -2.82 -12.91 38.98
CA LEU A 199 -2.85 -13.46 37.64
C LEU A 199 -2.01 -14.76 37.55
N VAL A 200 -0.84 -14.81 38.19
CA VAL A 200 -0.06 -16.06 38.26
C VAL A 200 -0.88 -17.16 38.92
N ASP A 201 -1.52 -16.88 40.06
CA ASP A 201 -2.37 -17.86 40.75
C ASP A 201 -3.59 -18.29 39.90
N GLU A 202 -4.13 -17.38 39.07
CA GLU A 202 -5.21 -17.67 38.12
C GLU A 202 -4.71 -18.58 36.97
N VAL A 203 -3.51 -18.32 36.44
CA VAL A 203 -2.89 -19.13 35.39
C VAL A 203 -2.58 -20.53 35.91
N GLU A 204 -1.96 -20.64 37.09
CA GLU A 204 -1.64 -21.94 37.71
C GLU A 204 -2.90 -22.81 37.83
N ARG A 205 -3.97 -22.26 38.44
CA ARG A 205 -5.27 -22.95 38.54
C ARG A 205 -5.91 -23.26 37.19
N ALA A 206 -5.78 -22.39 36.20
CA ALA A 206 -6.35 -22.62 34.86
C ALA A 206 -5.60 -23.72 34.09
N THR A 207 -4.34 -23.97 34.44
CA THR A 207 -3.51 -25.05 33.88
C THR A 207 -3.55 -26.34 34.69
N GLU A 208 -4.12 -26.33 35.89
CA GLU A 208 -4.33 -27.55 36.69
C GLU A 208 -5.24 -28.53 35.95
N GLY A 209 -4.76 -29.77 35.77
CA GLY A 209 -5.52 -30.84 35.12
C GLY A 209 -5.33 -30.94 33.59
N LEU A 210 -4.43 -30.14 33.00
CA LEU A 210 -3.97 -30.39 31.63
C LEU A 210 -3.15 -31.69 31.58
N THR A 211 -3.32 -32.43 30.49
CA THR A 211 -2.43 -33.57 30.17
C THR A 211 -1.03 -33.06 29.84
N GLU A 212 -0.03 -33.95 29.90
CA GLU A 212 1.37 -33.60 29.58
C GLU A 212 1.50 -33.02 28.17
N ALA A 213 0.79 -33.59 27.19
CA ALA A 213 0.75 -33.09 25.81
C ALA A 213 0.07 -31.70 25.68
N GLU A 214 -0.99 -31.44 26.44
CA GLU A 214 -1.65 -30.12 26.46
C GLU A 214 -0.79 -29.06 27.15
N ALA A 215 -0.04 -29.47 28.19
CA ALA A 215 0.88 -28.59 28.90
C ALA A 215 2.09 -28.22 28.03
N GLU A 216 2.65 -29.15 27.25
CA GLU A 216 3.71 -28.85 26.28
C GLU A 216 3.24 -27.95 25.12
N ALA A 217 1.96 -28.03 24.75
CA ALA A 217 1.36 -27.21 23.69
C ALA A 217 0.85 -25.84 24.18
N LEU A 218 1.01 -25.49 25.46
CA LEU A 218 0.57 -24.21 26.00
C LEU A 218 1.30 -23.05 25.31
N THR A 219 0.52 -22.15 24.71
CA THR A 219 1.02 -20.90 24.16
C THR A 219 0.44 -19.71 24.90
N MET A 220 1.30 -18.78 25.35
CA MET A 220 0.88 -17.50 25.91
C MET A 220 1.12 -16.39 24.90
N THR A 221 0.06 -15.70 24.48
CA THR A 221 0.11 -14.60 23.51
C THR A 221 -0.32 -13.27 24.15
N GLY A 222 0.37 -12.17 23.84
CA GLY A 222 0.03 -10.83 24.31
C GLY A 222 1.26 -9.99 24.69
N GLN A 223 1.05 -8.71 25.02
CA GLN A 223 2.10 -7.82 25.55
C GLN A 223 1.76 -7.34 26.96
N ILE A 224 2.68 -7.52 27.90
CA ILE A 224 2.65 -6.85 29.21
C ILE A 224 3.51 -5.58 29.10
N ARG A 225 2.87 -4.41 29.19
CA ARG A 225 3.55 -3.10 29.16
C ARG A 225 3.46 -2.43 30.52
N ILE A 226 4.61 -2.13 31.13
CA ILE A 226 4.71 -1.36 32.37
C ILE A 226 5.37 -0.01 32.03
N THR A 227 4.66 1.09 32.30
CA THR A 227 5.14 2.45 32.02
C THR A 227 5.33 3.18 33.35
N ALA A 228 6.53 3.74 33.57
CA ALA A 228 6.79 4.68 34.65
C ALA A 228 6.81 6.12 34.08
N PRO A 229 6.36 7.14 34.82
CA PRO A 229 6.49 8.53 34.38
C PRO A 229 7.98 8.88 34.26
N GLY A 230 8.37 9.44 33.11
CA GLY A 230 9.71 10.00 32.93
C GLY A 230 9.90 11.25 33.79
N LYS A 231 11.13 11.54 34.22
CA LYS A 231 11.44 12.84 34.83
C LYS A 231 11.08 13.93 33.80
N ALA A 232 10.17 14.83 34.17
CA ALA A 232 9.97 16.06 33.42
C ALA A 232 11.33 16.78 33.34
N ARG A 233 11.77 17.08 32.12
CA ARG A 233 12.89 18.00 31.88
C ARG A 233 12.39 19.43 31.98
#